data_AF-A0A1F7I503-F1
#
_entry.id   AF-A0A1F7I503-F1
#
_cell.length_a   1.000
_cell.length_b   1.000
_cell.length_c   1.000
_cell.angle_alpha   90.00
_cell.angle_beta   90.00
_cell.angle_gamma   90.00
#
_symmetry.space_group_name_H-M   'P 1'
#
loop_
_entity.id
_entity.type
_entity.pdbx_description
1 polymer ?
#
loop_
_entity_poly.entity_id
_entity_poly.type
_entity_poly.pdbx_seq_one_letter_code
_entity_poly.pdbx_strand_id
1 'polypeptide(L)'
;MELLLLMSDKHLAMARLLVDNDKDALGGENTLKAEQLASEMIDIMGTATKQGAAPKGDFVTQVKLSNKKHREIIEATLTTVPKNKQADLKKALMLNKKLKDRLAKL
;
A
#
# COMPACT_ATOMS: atom_id res chain seq x y z
N MET A 1 7.48 7.25 10.84
CA MET A 1 7.55 6.51 9.56
C MET A 1 7.15 5.05 9.74
N GLU A 2 7.78 4.31 10.66
CA GLU A 2 7.43 2.89 10.94
C GLU A 2 5.96 2.66 11.32
N LEU A 3 5.35 3.59 12.08
CA LEU A 3 3.91 3.53 12.41
C LEU A 3 3.02 3.56 11.16
N LEU A 4 3.37 4.34 10.13
CA LEU A 4 2.60 4.42 8.90
C LEU A 4 2.70 3.12 8.09
N LEU A 5 3.90 2.51 8.04
CA LEU A 5 4.09 1.19 7.44
C LEU A 5 3.21 0.15 8.13
N LEU A 6 3.26 0.10 9.47
CA LEU A 6 2.46 -0.84 10.25
C LEU A 6 0.95 -0.65 10.02
N MET A 7 0.48 0.59 10.00
CA MET A 7 -0.92 0.90 9.75
C MET A 7 -1.35 0.55 8.32
N SER A 8 -0.47 0.78 7.34
CA SER A 8 -0.67 0.38 5.95
C SER A 8 -0.83 -1.13 5.82
N ASP A 9 0.11 -1.91 6.37
CA ASP A 9 0.07 -3.38 6.37
C ASP A 9 -1.20 -3.88 7.09
N LYS A 10 -1.57 -3.26 8.23
CA LYS A 10 -2.77 -3.62 9.00
C LYS A 10 -4.06 -3.38 8.22
N HIS A 11 -4.19 -2.24 7.54
CA HIS A 11 -5.35 -1.95 6.70
C HIS A 11 -5.49 -2.94 5.55
N LEU A 12 -4.38 -3.38 4.95
CA LEU A 12 -4.42 -4.40 3.92
C LEU A 12 -4.84 -5.78 4.47
N ALA A 13 -4.37 -6.14 5.66
CA ALA A 13 -4.83 -7.36 6.34
C ALA A 13 -6.33 -7.31 6.66
N MET A 14 -6.83 -6.16 7.15
CA MET A 14 -8.26 -5.94 7.35
C MET A 14 -9.05 -6.03 6.05
N ALA A 15 -8.53 -5.43 4.97
CA ALA A 15 -9.17 -5.50 3.66
C ALA A 15 -9.37 -6.94 3.20
N ARG A 16 -8.36 -7.80 3.39
CA ARG A 16 -8.46 -9.22 3.06
C ARG A 16 -9.55 -9.91 3.86
N LEU A 17 -9.58 -9.71 5.18
CA LEU A 17 -10.65 -10.26 6.03
C LEU A 17 -12.03 -9.77 5.59
N LEU A 18 -12.17 -8.52 5.18
CA LEU A 18 -13.45 -7.98 4.71
C LEU A 18 -13.89 -8.65 3.40
N VAL A 19 -12.98 -8.81 2.43
CA VAL A 19 -13.29 -9.51 1.17
C VAL A 19 -13.62 -10.97 1.42
N ASP A 20 -12.88 -11.66 2.29
CA ASP A 20 -13.15 -13.06 2.66
C ASP A 20 -14.52 -13.23 3.35
N ASN A 21 -15.12 -12.13 3.84
CA ASN A 21 -16.47 -12.09 4.45
C ASN A 21 -17.50 -11.37 3.55
N ASP A 22 -17.30 -11.37 2.23
CA ASP A 22 -18.20 -10.78 1.22
C ASP A 22 -18.43 -9.25 1.35
N LYS A 23 -17.63 -8.56 2.17
CA LYS A 23 -17.66 -7.10 2.36
C LYS A 23 -16.74 -6.40 1.36
N ASP A 24 -16.90 -6.71 0.08
CA ASP A 24 -16.04 -6.27 -1.02
C ASP A 24 -15.77 -4.76 -1.05
N ALA A 25 -16.81 -3.94 -0.90
CA ALA A 25 -16.69 -2.48 -0.95
C ALA A 25 -15.81 -1.96 0.18
N LEU A 26 -16.07 -2.41 1.42
CA LEU A 26 -15.26 -2.07 2.59
C LEU A 26 -13.83 -2.61 2.47
N GLY A 27 -13.66 -3.79 1.86
CA GLY A 27 -12.35 -4.36 1.53
C GLY A 27 -11.58 -3.49 0.55
N GLY A 28 -12.24 -3.02 -0.51
CA GLY A 28 -11.67 -2.07 -1.47
C GLY A 28 -11.26 -0.75 -0.84
N GLU A 29 -12.12 -0.16 0.00
CA GLU A 29 -11.83 1.07 0.74
C GLU A 29 -10.61 0.92 1.66
N ASN A 30 -10.52 -0.18 2.42
CA ASN A 30 -9.38 -0.44 3.30
C ASN A 30 -8.10 -0.67 2.51
N THR A 31 -8.19 -1.34 1.35
CA THR A 31 -7.05 -1.51 0.44
C THR A 31 -6.53 -0.17 -0.06
N LEU A 32 -7.43 0.73 -0.48
CA LEU A 32 -7.05 2.07 -0.93
C LEU A 32 -6.42 2.88 0.20
N LYS A 33 -7.00 2.79 1.41
CA LYS A 33 -6.47 3.46 2.60
C LYS A 33 -5.06 2.97 2.97
N ALA A 34 -4.80 1.67 2.84
CA ALA A 34 -3.46 1.11 3.02
C ALA A 34 -2.45 1.79 2.08
N GLU A 35 -2.76 1.90 0.79
CA GLU A 35 -1.87 2.53 -0.20
C GLU A 35 -1.72 4.05 0.00
N GLN A 36 -2.75 4.74 0.51
CA GLN A 36 -2.66 6.16 0.88
C GLN A 36 -1.67 6.38 2.04
N LEU A 37 -1.72 5.53 3.07
CA LEU A 37 -0.77 5.57 4.18
C LEU A 37 0.66 5.25 3.72
N ALA A 38 0.81 4.28 2.80
CA ALA A 38 2.11 3.99 2.18
C ALA A 38 2.63 5.20 1.38
N SER A 39 1.75 5.90 0.66
CA SER A 39 2.11 7.11 -0.08
C SER A 39 2.64 8.20 0.85
N GLU A 40 1.89 8.50 1.92
CA GLU A 40 2.25 9.51 2.91
C GLU A 40 3.61 9.21 3.54
N MET A 41 3.84 7.94 3.90
CA MET A 41 5.13 7.50 4.43
C MET A 41 6.27 7.77 3.42
N ILE A 42 6.08 7.44 2.14
CA ILE A 42 7.09 7.67 1.11
C ILE A 42 7.33 9.16 0.87
N ASP A 43 6.29 10.00 0.97
CA ASP A 43 6.42 11.47 0.90
C ASP A 43 7.31 12.01 2.04
N ILE A 44 7.10 11.50 3.26
CA ILE A 44 7.93 11.83 4.42
C ILE A 44 9.38 11.37 4.20
N MET A 45 9.58 10.13 3.74
CA MET A 45 10.91 9.60 3.46
C MET A 45 11.66 10.44 2.41
N GLY A 46 10.99 10.80 1.31
CA GLY A 46 11.58 11.64 0.28
C GLY A 46 11.93 13.04 0.76
N THR A 47 11.14 13.60 1.68
CA THR A 47 11.44 14.89 2.31
C THR A 47 12.64 14.79 3.24
N ALA A 48 12.71 13.75 4.08
CA ALA A 48 13.82 13.51 4.99
C ALA A 48 15.15 13.32 4.23
N THR A 49 15.17 12.53 3.15
CA THR A 49 16.36 12.35 2.30
C THR A 49 16.84 13.67 1.71
N LYS A 50 15.94 14.54 1.25
CA LYS A 50 16.29 15.88 0.74
C LYS A 50 16.89 16.80 1.81
N GLN A 51 16.50 16.60 3.07
CA GLN A 51 17.01 17.36 4.21
C GLN A 51 18.32 16.77 4.79
N GLY A 52 18.89 15.75 4.16
CA GLY A 52 20.11 15.07 4.62
C GLY A 52 19.88 14.06 5.75
N ALA A 53 18.63 13.89 6.20
CA ALA A 53 18.24 12.86 7.16
C ALA A 53 17.81 11.60 6.39
N ALA A 54 18.78 10.79 5.96
CA ALA A 54 18.48 9.55 5.23
C ALA A 54 17.75 8.54 6.15
N PRO A 55 16.66 7.91 5.68
CA PRO A 55 16.10 6.73 6.34
C PRO A 55 17.18 5.64 6.42
N LYS A 56 17.18 4.83 7.49
CA LYS A 56 18.07 3.66 7.58
C LYS A 56 17.87 2.78 6.34
N GLY A 57 18.96 2.35 5.69
CA GLY A 57 18.88 1.57 4.44
C GLY A 57 18.01 0.31 4.55
N ASP A 58 18.02 -0.34 5.71
CA ASP A 58 17.17 -1.49 6.02
C ASP A 58 15.68 -1.15 5.97
N PHE A 59 15.30 0.04 6.41
CA PHE A 59 13.91 0.50 6.38
C PHE A 59 13.42 0.74 4.95
N VAL A 60 14.26 1.29 4.07
CA VAL A 60 13.91 1.45 2.63
C VAL A 60 13.67 0.09 1.98
N THR A 61 14.49 -0.90 2.31
CA THR A 61 14.34 -2.28 1.82
C THR A 61 13.05 -2.90 2.33
N GLN A 62 12.71 -2.71 3.60
CA GLN A 62 11.45 -3.18 4.18
C GLN A 62 10.24 -2.56 3.49
N VAL A 63 10.26 -1.27 3.21
CA VAL A 63 9.17 -0.58 2.49
C VAL A 63 9.04 -1.10 1.05
N LYS A 64 10.15 -1.32 0.34
CA LYS A 64 10.14 -1.93 -1.00
C LYS A 64 9.53 -3.33 -0.97
N LEU A 65 9.82 -4.12 0.05
CA LEU A 65 9.23 -5.45 0.24
C LEU A 65 7.73 -5.39 0.55
N SER A 66 7.31 -4.49 1.45
CA SER A 66 5.88 -4.29 1.76
C SER A 66 5.11 -3.85 0.51
N ASN A 67 5.60 -2.87 -0.26
CA ASN A 67 4.98 -2.44 -1.51
C ASN A 67 4.78 -3.60 -2.51
N LYS A 68 5.78 -4.49 -2.65
CA LYS A 68 5.68 -5.68 -3.51
C LYS A 68 4.59 -6.64 -3.01
N LYS A 69 4.55 -6.93 -1.70
CA LYS A 69 3.53 -7.81 -1.09
C LYS A 69 2.14 -7.22 -1.22
N HIS A 70 2.00 -5.92 -1.01
CA HIS A 70 0.74 -5.20 -1.20
C HIS A 70 0.19 -5.42 -2.60
N ARG A 71 1.03 -5.23 -3.62
CA ARG A 71 0.65 -5.48 -5.01
C ARG A 71 0.14 -6.89 -5.25
N GLU A 72 0.86 -7.90 -4.76
CA GLU A 72 0.48 -9.31 -4.90
C GLU A 72 -0.90 -9.58 -4.28
N ILE A 73 -1.16 -9.03 -3.09
CA ILE A 73 -2.45 -9.15 -2.41
C ILE A 73 -3.55 -8.42 -3.19
N ILE A 74 -3.30 -7.18 -3.64
CA ILE A 74 -4.29 -6.40 -4.40
C ILE A 74 -4.65 -7.12 -5.71
N GLU A 75 -3.66 -7.64 -6.43
CA GLU A 75 -3.86 -8.39 -7.67
C GLU A 75 -4.63 -9.69 -7.42
N ALA A 76 -4.32 -10.41 -6.35
CA ALA A 76 -5.09 -11.59 -5.94
C ALA A 76 -6.55 -11.24 -5.63
N THR A 77 -6.80 -10.20 -4.84
CA THR A 77 -8.14 -9.72 -4.50
C THR A 77 -8.94 -9.26 -5.72
N LEU A 78 -8.29 -8.69 -6.73
CA LEU A 78 -8.94 -8.31 -8.00
C LEU A 78 -9.44 -9.51 -8.81
N THR A 79 -8.92 -10.72 -8.56
CA THR A 79 -9.41 -11.94 -9.23
C THR A 79 -10.66 -12.52 -8.56
N THR A 80 -10.90 -12.21 -7.28
CA THR A 80 -12.03 -12.75 -6.50
C THR A 80 -13.21 -11.79 -6.44
N VAL A 81 -12.95 -10.47 -6.36
CA VAL A 81 -14.00 -9.46 -6.21
C VAL A 81 -14.75 -9.20 -7.53
N PRO A 82 -16.09 -9.11 -7.57
CA PRO A 82 -16.87 -8.77 -8.77
C PRO A 82 -16.46 -7.44 -9.41
N LYS A 83 -16.38 -7.39 -10.76
CA LYS A 83 -15.87 -6.23 -11.52
C LYS A 83 -16.51 -4.88 -11.15
N ASN A 84 -17.80 -4.86 -10.84
CA ASN A 84 -18.55 -3.65 -10.45
C ASN A 84 -18.17 -3.10 -9.08
N LYS A 85 -17.45 -3.87 -8.25
CA LYS A 85 -16.98 -3.47 -6.91
C LYS A 85 -15.45 -3.26 -6.84
N GLN A 86 -14.74 -3.35 -7.96
CA GLN A 86 -13.28 -3.24 -8.01
C GLN A 86 -12.73 -1.81 -8.08
N ALA A 87 -13.58 -0.77 -8.02
CA ALA A 87 -13.15 0.61 -8.29
C ALA A 87 -11.98 1.05 -7.40
N ASP A 88 -12.07 0.82 -6.09
CA ASP A 88 -11.02 1.22 -5.15
C ASP A 88 -9.81 0.30 -5.18
N LEU A 89 -9.98 -1.01 -5.44
CA LEU A 89 -8.87 -1.93 -5.67
C LEU A 89 -8.02 -1.51 -6.88
N LYS A 90 -8.65 -1.06 -7.97
CA LYS A 90 -7.95 -0.56 -9.16
C LYS A 90 -7.19 0.74 -8.86
N LYS A 91 -7.79 1.65 -8.10
CA LYS A 91 -7.11 2.87 -7.64
C LYS A 91 -5.91 2.54 -6.77
N ALA A 92 -6.07 1.60 -5.82
CA ALA A 92 -5.01 1.13 -4.95
C ALA A 92 -3.86 0.51 -5.74
N LEU A 93 -4.15 -0.37 -6.71
CA LEU A 93 -3.13 -0.97 -7.58
C LEU A 93 -2.37 0.08 -8.39
N MET A 94 -3.08 1.07 -8.95
CA MET A 94 -2.44 2.17 -9.68
C MET A 94 -1.53 2.99 -8.76
N LEU A 95 -1.99 3.31 -7.54
CA LEU A 95 -1.19 4.03 -6.56
C LEU A 95 0.06 3.22 -6.18
N ASN A 96 -0.11 1.94 -5.83
CA ASN A 96 0.98 1.03 -5.49
C ASN A 96 2.10 1.00 -6.57
N LYS A 97 1.72 0.94 -7.85
CA LYS A 97 2.65 0.99 -8.98
C LYS A 97 3.42 2.32 -9.04
N LYS A 98 2.73 3.45 -8.83
CA LYS A 98 3.39 4.78 -8.75
C LYS A 98 4.34 4.86 -7.55
N LEU A 99 3.97 4.26 -6.41
CA LEU A 99 4.80 4.24 -5.21
C LEU A 99 6.07 3.43 -5.40
N LYS A 100 6.01 2.32 -6.15
CA LYS A 100 7.19 1.55 -6.55
C LYS A 100 8.20 2.42 -7.31
N ASP A 101 7.73 3.21 -8.27
CA ASP A 101 8.60 4.07 -9.07
C ASP A 101 9.22 5.21 -8.23
N ARG A 102 8.49 5.71 -7.23
CA ARG A 102 9.00 6.68 -6.25
C ARG A 102 10.06 6.07 -5.35
N LEU A 103 9.84 4.86 -4.85
CA LEU A 103 10.77 4.11 -4.02
C LEU A 103 12.07 3.74 -4.75
N ALA A 104 12.04 3.54 -6.07
CA ALA A 104 13.23 3.28 -6.87
C ALA A 104 14.19 4.49 -6.92
N LYS A 105 13.69 5.70 -6.62
CA LYS A 105 14.47 6.95 -6.58
C LYS A 105 14.96 7.31 -5.17
N LEU A 106 14.59 6.53 -4.16
CA LEU A 106 15.09 6.59 -2.78
C LEU A 106 16.18 5.55 -2.57
#